data_AF-A0AAP6ZWN4-F1
#
_entry.id   AF-A0AAP6ZWN4-F1
#
_cell.length_a   1.000
_cell.length_b   1.000
_cell.length_c   1.000
_cell.angle_alpha   90.00
_cell.angle_beta   90.00
_cell.angle_gamma   90.00
#
_symmetry.space_group_name_H-M   'P 1'
#
loop_
_entity.id
_entity.type
_entity.pdbx_description
1 polymer ?
#
loop_
_entity_poly.entity_id
_entity_poly.type
_entity_poly.pdbx_seq_one_letter_code
_entity_poly.pdbx_strand_id
1 'polypeptide(L)'
;MLIKRIFLSIYLIVITVLGVLKVPVTVVWGKEMKYEAKEFVPLWELQSKQKVGEFFEFYQLDYLRLLFELGIATLIVFVLYLIFKPDTE
;
A
#
# COMPACT_ATOMS: atom_id res chain seq x y z
N MET A 1 -11.64 -22.13 15.00
CA MET A 1 -11.65 -20.67 15.29
C MET A 1 -10.26 -20.03 15.29
N LEU A 2 -9.24 -20.66 15.89
CA LEU A 2 -7.89 -20.09 16.02
C LEU A 2 -7.25 -19.74 14.65
N ILE A 3 -7.31 -20.66 13.67
CA ILE A 3 -6.75 -20.46 12.32
C ILE A 3 -7.37 -19.24 11.62
N LYS A 4 -8.70 -19.09 11.70
CA LYS A 4 -9.41 -17.95 11.11
C LYS A 4 -8.92 -16.62 11.71
N ARG A 5 -8.69 -16.57 13.03
CA ARG A 5 -8.15 -15.39 13.72
C ARG A 5 -6.71 -15.09 13.28
N ILE A 6 -5.86 -16.09 13.11
CA ILE A 6 -4.48 -15.92 12.64
C ILE A 6 -4.46 -15.32 11.23
N PHE A 7 -5.23 -15.86 10.29
CA PHE A 7 -5.32 -15.32 8.93
C PHE A 7 -5.86 -13.89 8.91
N LEU A 8 -6.87 -13.57 9.74
CA LEU A 8 -7.38 -12.21 9.87
C LEU A 8 -6.32 -11.25 10.44
N SER A 9 -5.53 -11.67 11.44
CA SER A 9 -4.45 -10.85 11.97
C SER A 9 -3.35 -10.62 10.93
N ILE A 10 -2.95 -11.65 10.18
CA ILE A 10 -1.97 -11.53 9.09
C ILE A 10 -2.51 -10.56 8.02
N TYR A 11 -3.77 -10.71 7.62
CA TYR A 11 -4.42 -9.84 6.66
C TYR A 11 -4.40 -8.38 7.12
N LEU A 12 -4.79 -8.12 8.37
CA LEU A 12 -4.77 -6.78 8.95
C LEU A 12 -3.37 -6.15 8.89
N ILE A 13 -2.33 -6.93 9.26
CA ILE A 13 -0.94 -6.47 9.22
C ILE A 13 -0.53 -6.13 7.78
N VAL A 14 -0.81 -7.01 6.82
CA VAL A 14 -0.44 -6.81 5.42
C VAL A 14 -1.12 -5.58 4.83
N ILE A 15 -2.43 -5.42 5.05
CA ILE A 15 -3.19 -4.25 4.59
C ILE A 15 -2.70 -2.97 5.26
N THR A 16 -2.34 -3.01 6.55
CA THR A 16 -1.77 -1.84 7.23
C THR A 16 -0.41 -1.46 6.63
N VAL A 17 0.46 -2.42 6.38
CA VAL A 17 1.79 -2.15 5.81
C VAL A 17 1.69 -1.61 4.39
N LEU A 18 0.93 -2.27 3.51
CA LEU A 18 0.83 -1.89 2.10
C LEU A 18 -0.11 -0.69 1.87
N GLY A 19 -1.21 -0.63 2.64
CA GLY A 19 -2.25 0.38 2.48
C GLY A 19 -2.04 1.66 3.25
N VAL A 20 -1.18 1.65 4.28
CA VAL A 20 -0.97 2.82 5.16
C VAL A 20 0.49 3.23 5.25
N LEU A 21 1.41 2.28 5.47
CA LEU A 21 2.82 2.61 5.76
C LEU A 21 3.70 2.74 4.51
N LYS A 22 3.39 1.99 3.45
CA LYS A 22 4.19 1.90 2.24
C LYS A 22 3.29 1.99 1.01
N VAL A 23 2.60 3.11 0.86
CA VAL A 23 1.78 3.36 -0.32
C VAL A 23 2.65 3.79 -1.49
N PRO A 24 2.42 3.28 -2.71
CA PRO A 24 3.18 3.67 -3.88
C PRO A 24 2.82 5.09 -4.29
N VAL A 25 3.83 5.94 -4.37
CA VAL A 25 3.68 7.33 -4.79
C VAL A 25 4.63 7.64 -5.94
N THR A 26 4.23 8.59 -6.75
CA THR A 26 5.08 9.24 -7.74
C THR A 26 5.43 10.62 -7.21
N VAL A 27 6.73 10.89 -7.06
CA VAL A 27 7.20 12.18 -6.58
C VAL A 27 7.26 13.14 -7.78
N VAL A 28 6.59 14.29 -7.67
CA VAL A 28 6.50 15.30 -8.72
C VAL A 28 6.96 16.65 -8.18
N TRP A 29 7.92 17.27 -8.85
CA TRP A 29 8.43 18.61 -8.49
C TRP A 29 8.86 19.43 -9.70
N GLY A 30 9.02 20.73 -9.49
CA GLY A 30 9.43 21.69 -10.52
C GLY A 30 8.30 22.14 -11.46
N LYS A 31 8.56 23.18 -12.24
CA LYS A 31 7.59 23.79 -13.20
C LYS A 31 7.23 22.87 -14.37
N GLU A 32 8.07 21.86 -14.63
CA GLU A 32 7.93 20.89 -15.71
C GLU A 32 7.27 19.57 -15.25
N MET A 33 6.87 19.43 -13.98
CA MET A 33 6.37 18.18 -13.39
C MET A 33 7.26 16.97 -13.76
N LYS A 34 8.58 17.08 -13.51
CA LYS A 34 9.48 15.97 -13.82
C LYS A 34 9.19 14.82 -12.87
N TYR A 35 8.77 13.68 -13.43
CA TYR A 35 8.53 12.42 -12.74
C TYR A 35 9.87 11.74 -12.48
N GLU A 36 10.55 12.08 -11.40
CA GLU A 36 11.93 11.61 -11.19
C GLU A 36 12.00 10.27 -10.44
N ALA A 37 11.05 9.96 -9.54
CA ALA A 37 11.12 8.70 -8.76
C ALA A 37 9.76 8.14 -8.33
N LYS A 38 9.64 6.80 -8.38
CA LYS A 38 8.60 6.04 -7.68
C LYS A 38 9.11 5.69 -6.29
N GLU A 39 8.38 6.10 -5.27
CA GLU A 39 8.72 5.85 -3.87
C GLU A 39 7.58 5.16 -3.14
N PHE A 40 7.89 4.60 -1.97
CA PHE A 40 6.90 4.05 -1.05
C PHE A 40 6.96 4.83 0.24
N VAL A 41 5.93 5.61 0.48
CA VAL A 41 5.83 6.49 1.66
C VAL A 41 4.56 6.15 2.44
N PRO A 42 4.48 6.52 3.71
CA PRO A 42 3.24 6.41 4.46
C PRO A 42 2.19 7.45 4.02
N LEU A 43 0.91 7.15 4.24
CA LEU A 43 -0.22 7.99 3.80
C LEU A 43 -0.15 9.44 4.31
N TRP A 44 0.40 9.69 5.50
CA TRP A 44 0.49 11.06 6.04
C TRP A 44 1.54 11.92 5.33
N GLU A 45 2.53 11.32 4.67
CA GLU A 45 3.51 12.07 3.87
C GLU A 45 2.90 12.66 2.60
N LEU A 46 1.76 12.11 2.12
CA LEU A 46 0.98 12.70 1.03
C LEU A 46 0.49 14.13 1.32
N GLN A 47 0.31 14.46 2.60
CA GLN A 47 -0.12 15.80 3.04
C GLN A 47 1.06 16.72 3.32
N SER A 48 2.26 16.15 3.44
CA SER A 48 3.47 16.90 3.72
C SER A 48 3.91 17.65 2.47
N LYS A 49 4.14 18.96 2.60
CA LYS A 49 4.76 19.76 1.53
C LYS A 49 6.22 19.92 1.89
N GLN A 50 7.06 19.04 1.35
CA GLN A 50 8.49 19.17 1.54
C GLN A 50 9.05 20.14 0.49
N LYS A 51 9.85 21.11 0.95
CA LYS A 51 10.49 22.09 0.06
C LYS A 51 11.86 21.54 -0.33
N VAL A 52 12.08 21.33 -1.62
CA VAL A 52 13.36 20.90 -2.17
C VAL A 52 13.87 21.98 -3.12
N GLY A 53 14.92 22.68 -2.67
CA GLY A 53 15.43 23.89 -3.33
C GLY A 53 14.41 25.03 -3.30
N GLU A 54 14.02 25.53 -4.48
CA GLU A 54 12.98 26.56 -4.65
C GLU A 54 11.58 26.00 -4.96
N PHE A 55 11.44 24.67 -5.12
CA PHE A 55 10.19 24.03 -5.51
C PHE A 55 9.58 23.23 -4.36
N PHE A 56 8.26 23.03 -4.42
CA PHE A 56 7.54 22.12 -3.53
C PHE A 56 7.46 20.75 -4.18
N GLU A 57 7.85 19.71 -3.43
CA GLU A 57 7.59 18.33 -3.80
C GLU A 57 6.13 17.98 -3.49
N PHE A 58 5.48 17.33 -4.44
CA PHE A 58 4.16 16.77 -4.29
C PHE A 58 4.22 15.27 -4.52
N TYR A 59 3.81 14.51 -3.50
CA TYR A 59 3.60 13.07 -3.63
C TYR A 59 2.25 12.81 -4.28
N GLN A 60 2.26 12.24 -5.47
CA GLN A 60 1.05 11.80 -6.16
C GLN A 60 0.82 10.31 -5.93
N LEU A 61 -0.27 9.97 -5.22
CA LEU A 61 -0.62 8.57 -4.93
C LEU A 61 -0.96 7.81 -6.23
N ASP A 62 -0.28 6.68 -6.46
CA ASP A 62 -0.61 5.76 -7.54
C ASP A 62 -1.71 4.80 -7.08
N TYR A 63 -2.95 5.29 -7.15
CA TYR A 63 -4.14 4.58 -6.68
C TYR A 63 -4.41 3.28 -7.44
N LEU A 64 -4.07 3.20 -8.73
CA LEU A 64 -4.23 1.99 -9.52
C LEU A 64 -3.28 0.91 -9.02
N ARG A 65 -1.99 1.25 -8.86
CA ARG A 65 -1.01 0.31 -8.34
C ARG A 65 -1.34 -0.13 -6.92
N LEU A 66 -1.72 0.81 -6.05
CA LEU A 66 -2.14 0.48 -4.68
C LEU A 66 -3.34 -0.48 -4.68
N LEU A 67 -4.34 -0.24 -5.52
CA LEU A 67 -5.49 -1.14 -5.65
C LEU A 67 -5.07 -2.54 -6.10
N PHE A 68 -4.18 -2.65 -7.08
CA PHE A 68 -3.64 -3.95 -7.51
C PHE A 68 -2.84 -4.64 -6.41
N GLU A 69 -1.98 -3.93 -5.69
CA GLU A 69 -1.19 -4.48 -4.58
C GLU A 69 -2.09 -5.01 -3.45
N LEU A 70 -3.10 -4.24 -3.05
CA LEU A 70 -4.09 -4.67 -2.05
C LEU A 70 -4.96 -5.82 -2.55
N GLY A 71 -5.38 -5.79 -3.82
CA GLY A 71 -6.16 -6.84 -4.45
C GLY A 71 -5.39 -8.17 -4.50
N ILE A 72 -4.12 -8.15 -4.93
CA ILE A 72 -3.25 -9.32 -4.96
C ILE A 72 -2.99 -9.84 -3.54
N ALA A 73 -2.68 -8.96 -2.59
CA ALA A 73 -2.48 -9.37 -1.19
C ALA A 73 -3.73 -10.04 -0.60
N THR A 74 -4.92 -9.48 -0.88
CA THR A 74 -6.20 -10.06 -0.47
C THR A 74 -6.43 -11.42 -1.11
N LEU A 75 -6.16 -11.55 -2.41
CA LEU A 75 -6.29 -12.81 -3.13
C LEU A 75 -5.37 -13.89 -2.55
N ILE A 76 -4.12 -13.56 -2.24
CA ILE A 76 -3.15 -14.48 -1.63
C ILE A 76 -3.67 -14.96 -0.27
N VAL A 77 -4.07 -14.04 0.61
CA VAL A 77 -4.58 -14.42 1.94
C VAL A 77 -5.87 -15.23 1.82
N PHE A 78 -6.74 -14.90 0.87
CA PHE A 78 -7.97 -15.66 0.61
C PHE A 78 -7.67 -17.09 0.12
N VAL A 79 -6.76 -17.26 -0.83
CA VAL A 79 -6.34 -18.58 -1.31
C VAL A 79 -5.72 -19.39 -0.18
N LEU A 80 -4.83 -18.79 0.64
CA LEU A 80 -4.28 -19.47 1.81
C LEU A 80 -5.39 -19.86 2.79
N TYR A 81 -6.35 -18.98 3.05
CA TYR A 81 -7.49 -19.31 3.89
C TYR A 81 -8.31 -20.50 3.36
N LEU A 82 -8.51 -20.60 2.04
CA LEU A 82 -9.20 -21.73 1.42
C LEU A 82 -8.41 -23.04 1.57
N ILE A 83 -7.09 -23.01 1.32
CA ILE A 83 -6.22 -24.20 1.46
C ILE A 83 -6.19 -24.70 2.90
N PHE A 84 -6.11 -23.78 3.86
CA PHE A 84 -6.06 -24.10 5.29
C PHE A 84 -7.45 -24.14 5.93
N LYS A 85 -8.53 -24.04 5.14
CA LYS A 85 -9.89 -24.26 5.64
C LYS A 85 -9.98 -25.77 5.92
N PRO A 86 -10.16 -26.20 7.18
CA PRO A 86 -10.32 -27.61 7.48
C PRO A 86 -11.59 -28.13 6.76
N ASP A 87 -11.47 -29.29 6.11
CA ASP A 87 -12.53 -29.98 5.34
C ASP A 87 -13.74 -30.43 6.18
N THR A 88 -13.81 -30.04 7.46
CA THR A 88 -14.90 -30.40 8.37
C THR A 88 -15.93 -29.28 8.48
N GLU A 89 -16.79 -29.19 7.46
CA GLU A 89 -18.22 -28.92 7.62
C GLU A 89 -19.00 -30.09 7.01
#